data_AF-A0A2V5M879-F1
#
_entry.id   AF-A0A2V5M879-F1
#
_cell.length_a   1.000
_cell.length_b   1.000
_cell.length_c   1.000
_cell.angle_alpha   90.00
_cell.angle_beta   90.00
_cell.angle_gamma   90.00
#
_symmetry.space_group_name_H-M   'P 1'
#
loop_
_entity.id
_entity.type
_entity.pdbx_description
1 polymer ?
#
loop_
_entity_poly.entity_id
_entity_poly.type
_entity_poly.pdbx_seq_one_letter_code
_entity_poly.pdbx_strand_id
1 'polypeptide(L)'
;WIDGQLFVEGTGATPVPTDFTRIWLGAAGGGQGGAVGNMHGLIDDFAVFGTALTPTQVTNLFTGTLPSALPASAKVLAYWDFNRATAAGIVLGFARSGNNLIIQWTPTGGNLESTPSLSGTPTWTSMGTANPATVTIGTGTSYYRVRQ
;
A
#
# COMPACT_ATOMS: atom_id res chain seq x y z
N TRP A 1 17.79 21.53 -1.37
CA TRP A 1 18.64 20.46 -1.90
C TRP A 1 18.06 20.01 -3.22
N ILE A 2 18.88 19.84 -4.25
CA ILE A 2 18.53 19.24 -5.55
C ILE A 2 19.62 18.23 -5.85
N ASP A 3 19.25 17.03 -6.30
CA ASP A 3 20.20 15.94 -6.63
C ASP A 3 21.22 15.63 -5.51
N GLY A 4 20.75 15.61 -4.25
CA GLY A 4 21.60 15.34 -3.09
C GLY A 4 22.56 16.47 -2.71
N GLN A 5 22.51 17.62 -3.38
CA GLN A 5 23.37 18.78 -3.14
C GLN A 5 22.60 19.99 -2.59
N LEU A 6 23.21 20.74 -1.66
CA LEU A 6 22.61 21.97 -1.15
C LEU A 6 22.60 23.02 -2.26
N PHE A 7 21.41 23.45 -2.68
CA PHE A 7 21.24 24.45 -3.74
C PHE A 7 21.07 25.87 -3.17
N VAL A 8 20.19 26.02 -2.18
CA VAL A 8 19.92 27.29 -1.50
C VAL A 8 19.51 27.02 -0.04
N GLU A 9 19.96 27.89 0.85
CA GLU A 9 19.49 28.00 2.23
C GLU A 9 19.35 29.49 2.61
N GLY A 10 18.57 29.77 3.64
CA GLY A 10 18.35 31.14 4.10
C GLY A 10 17.53 31.19 5.37
N THR A 11 17.43 32.39 5.94
CA THR A 11 16.60 32.68 7.11
C THR A 11 15.33 33.42 6.69
N GLY A 12 14.30 33.43 7.56
CA GLY A 12 13.06 34.21 7.34
C GLY A 12 11.82 33.42 6.94
N ALA A 13 11.88 32.09 6.87
CA ALA A 13 10.68 31.26 6.73
C ALA A 13 9.90 31.21 8.06
N THR A 14 8.60 31.46 8.02
CA THR A 14 7.69 31.24 9.15
C THR A 14 7.68 29.75 9.51
N PRO A 15 7.62 29.37 10.80
CA PRO A 15 7.43 27.97 11.19
C PRO A 15 6.22 27.34 10.50
N VAL A 16 6.32 26.06 10.15
CA VAL A 16 5.20 25.30 9.61
C VAL A 16 4.06 25.29 10.64
N PRO A 17 2.82 25.65 10.26
CA PRO A 17 1.67 25.55 11.16
C PRO A 17 1.53 24.14 11.73
N THR A 18 1.12 23.99 12.98
CA THR A 18 1.00 22.67 13.63
C THR A 18 -0.39 22.05 13.49
N ASP A 19 -1.31 22.72 12.81
CA ASP A 19 -2.74 22.41 12.77
C ASP A 19 -3.28 22.12 11.36
N PHE A 20 -2.40 21.91 10.38
CA PHE A 20 -2.85 21.50 9.04
C PHE A 20 -3.45 20.08 9.09
N THR A 21 -4.57 19.90 8.41
CA THR A 21 -5.33 18.63 8.38
C THR A 21 -5.31 17.95 7.03
N ARG A 22 -4.70 18.59 6.02
CA ARG A 22 -4.69 18.13 4.64
C ARG A 22 -3.36 18.46 3.97
N ILE A 23 -2.96 17.58 3.07
CA ILE A 23 -1.86 17.79 2.13
C ILE A 23 -2.39 17.58 0.71
N TRP A 24 -1.93 18.40 -0.23
CA TRP A 24 -2.20 18.27 -1.66
C TRP A 24 -0.89 17.98 -2.36
N LEU A 25 -0.85 16.93 -3.18
CA LEU A 25 0.32 16.58 -4.00
C LEU A 25 -0.01 16.92 -5.45
N GLY A 26 0.88 17.65 -6.13
CA GLY A 26 0.73 18.01 -7.53
C GLY A 26 -0.38 19.02 -7.85
N ALA A 27 -0.97 19.68 -6.85
CA ALA A 27 -2.03 20.68 -7.02
C ALA A 27 -1.95 21.77 -5.94
N ALA A 28 -2.47 22.96 -6.22
CA ALA A 28 -2.59 24.00 -5.20
C ALA A 28 -3.72 23.68 -4.21
N GLY A 29 -3.44 23.85 -2.91
CA GLY A 29 -4.47 23.73 -1.86
C GLY A 29 -5.44 24.91 -1.85
N GLY A 30 -6.75 24.64 -1.74
CA GLY A 30 -7.78 25.69 -1.69
C GLY A 30 -9.20 25.15 -1.89
N GLY A 31 -10.21 26.00 -1.69
CA GLY A 31 -11.66 25.66 -1.69
C GLY A 31 -12.24 25.10 -3.00
N GLN A 32 -11.41 24.83 -4.00
CA GLN A 32 -11.79 24.21 -5.27
C GLN A 32 -11.07 22.86 -5.49
N GLY A 33 -10.64 22.19 -4.41
CA GLY A 33 -10.22 20.79 -4.49
C GLY A 33 -9.04 20.50 -5.44
N GLY A 34 -8.11 21.46 -5.61
CA GLY A 34 -6.99 21.29 -6.53
C GLY A 34 -7.29 21.64 -8.00
N ALA A 35 -8.25 22.52 -8.28
CA ALA A 35 -8.60 22.89 -9.65
C ALA A 35 -7.60 23.83 -10.36
N VAL A 36 -6.63 24.42 -9.64
CA VAL A 36 -5.69 25.41 -10.18
C VAL A 36 -4.26 25.08 -9.76
N GLY A 37 -3.28 25.50 -10.57
CA GLY A 37 -1.86 25.30 -10.27
C GLY A 37 -1.42 23.84 -10.30
N ASN A 38 -2.05 23.04 -11.17
CA ASN A 38 -1.75 21.62 -11.27
C ASN A 38 -0.40 21.37 -11.94
N MET A 39 0.37 20.46 -11.36
CA MET A 39 1.63 20.02 -11.89
C MET A 39 1.38 19.11 -13.11
N HIS A 40 2.14 19.32 -14.17
CA HIS A 40 2.23 18.38 -15.29
C HIS A 40 3.54 17.60 -15.13
N GLY A 41 3.50 16.49 -14.39
CA GLY A 41 4.69 15.71 -14.07
C GLY A 41 4.39 14.47 -13.23
N LEU A 42 5.44 13.73 -12.90
CA LEU A 42 5.38 12.55 -12.03
C LEU A 42 5.94 12.92 -10.65
N ILE A 43 5.30 12.43 -9.60
CA ILE A 43 5.82 12.41 -8.23
C ILE A 43 6.08 10.95 -7.89
N ASP A 44 7.22 10.67 -7.28
CA ASP A 44 7.58 9.38 -6.71
C ASP A 44 8.22 9.57 -5.33
N ASP A 45 8.18 8.53 -4.49
CA ASP A 45 8.82 8.41 -3.18
C ASP A 45 8.61 9.62 -2.24
N PHE A 46 7.37 10.11 -2.12
CA PHE A 46 7.05 11.27 -1.30
C PHE A 46 7.08 10.94 0.20
N ALA A 47 7.88 11.67 0.99
CA ALA A 47 7.99 11.50 2.43
C ALA A 47 8.01 12.83 3.20
N VAL A 48 7.52 12.79 4.45
CA VAL A 48 7.54 13.90 5.41
C VAL A 48 8.31 13.49 6.65
N PHE A 49 9.19 14.36 7.13
CA PHE A 49 10.07 14.11 8.27
C PHE A 49 9.79 15.11 9.40
N GLY A 50 9.86 14.65 10.64
CA GLY A 50 9.61 15.44 11.84
C GLY A 50 10.84 16.19 12.36
N THR A 51 11.91 16.22 11.58
CA THR A 51 13.14 16.96 11.86
C THR A 51 13.81 17.36 10.56
N ALA A 52 14.71 18.34 10.64
CA ALA A 52 15.66 18.60 9.57
C ALA A 52 16.55 17.36 9.35
N LEU A 53 16.72 16.98 8.09
CA LEU A 53 17.62 15.90 7.69
C LEU A 53 19.06 16.41 7.63
N THR A 54 20.01 15.53 7.95
CA THR A 54 21.44 15.83 7.77
C THR A 54 21.85 15.73 6.29
N PRO A 55 22.96 16.37 5.87
CA PRO A 55 23.50 16.21 4.52
C PRO A 55 23.63 14.74 4.09
N THR A 56 24.15 13.88 4.96
CA THR A 56 24.29 12.44 4.70
C THR A 56 22.94 11.75 4.47
N GLN A 57 21.90 12.09 5.26
CA GLN A 57 20.57 11.52 5.06
C GLN A 57 19.97 11.95 3.72
N VAL A 58 20.17 13.22 3.32
CA VAL A 58 19.74 13.72 2.01
C VAL A 58 20.47 13.00 0.88
N THR A 59 21.80 12.80 0.98
CA THR A 59 22.56 12.03 -0.01
C THR A 59 22.11 10.57 -0.08
N ASN A 60 21.80 9.95 1.06
CA ASN A 60 21.29 8.57 1.09
C ASN A 60 19.96 8.45 0.35
N LEU A 61 19.02 9.38 0.58
CA LEU A 61 17.74 9.43 -0.15
C LEU A 61 17.97 9.59 -1.66
N PHE A 62 18.82 10.54 -2.05
CA PHE A 62 19.14 10.78 -3.46
C PHE A 62 19.75 9.56 -4.16
N THR A 63 20.54 8.76 -3.44
CA THR A 63 21.16 7.54 -3.98
C THR A 63 20.26 6.30 -3.91
N GLY A 64 18.99 6.46 -3.55
CA GLY A 64 17.97 5.40 -3.58
C GLY A 64 17.75 4.67 -2.26
N THR A 65 18.25 5.19 -1.13
CA THR A 65 17.83 4.69 0.19
C THR A 65 16.37 5.06 0.43
N LEU A 66 15.52 4.08 0.71
CA LEU A 66 14.11 4.34 1.03
C LEU A 66 13.98 5.22 2.28
N PRO A 67 13.00 6.13 2.36
CA PRO A 67 12.73 6.91 3.57
C PRO A 67 12.60 6.04 4.83
N SER A 68 11.95 4.88 4.73
CA SER A 68 11.78 3.92 5.82
C SER A 68 13.07 3.20 6.24
N ALA A 69 14.14 3.28 5.45
CA ALA A 69 15.43 2.67 5.74
C ALA A 69 16.42 3.67 6.38
N LEU A 70 16.05 4.95 6.52
CA LEU A 70 16.86 5.91 7.25
C LEU A 70 16.87 5.62 8.77
N PRO A 71 17.90 6.10 9.50
CA PRO A 71 17.94 5.97 10.96
C PRO A 71 16.71 6.61 11.62
N ALA A 72 16.29 6.10 12.78
CA ALA A 72 15.16 6.64 13.55
C ALA A 72 15.27 8.14 13.86
N SER A 73 16.49 8.69 13.89
CA SER A 73 16.74 10.12 14.05
C SER A 73 16.17 10.97 12.91
N ALA A 74 15.92 10.41 11.72
CA ALA A 74 15.27 11.10 10.60
C ALA A 74 13.77 11.37 10.87
N LYS A 75 13.15 10.68 11.83
CA LYS A 75 11.73 10.84 12.23
C LYS A 75 10.77 10.87 11.04
N VAL A 76 10.69 9.80 10.25
CA VAL A 76 9.69 9.69 9.19
C VAL A 76 8.28 9.78 9.80
N LEU A 77 7.50 10.78 9.39
CA LEU A 77 6.12 11.00 9.83
C LEU A 77 5.12 10.38 8.87
N ALA A 78 5.42 10.43 7.57
CA ALA A 78 4.62 9.84 6.52
C ALA A 78 5.49 9.49 5.32
N TYR A 79 5.14 8.42 4.62
CA TYR A 79 5.84 7.97 3.42
C TYR A 79 4.82 7.31 2.47
N TRP A 80 4.71 7.85 1.27
CA TRP A 80 3.93 7.30 0.17
C TRP A 80 4.88 6.68 -0.84
N ASP A 81 5.08 5.38 -0.67
CA ASP A 81 5.80 4.54 -1.61
C ASP A 81 4.88 4.25 -2.82
N PHE A 82 5.10 4.94 -3.94
CA PHE A 82 4.35 4.67 -5.17
C PHE A 82 4.89 3.48 -5.96
N ASN A 83 6.04 2.94 -5.54
CA ASN A 83 6.61 1.70 -6.04
C ASN A 83 6.13 0.47 -5.25
N ARG A 84 5.42 0.70 -4.13
CA ARG A 84 4.79 -0.38 -3.37
C ARG A 84 3.78 -1.07 -4.26
N ALA A 85 4.19 -2.22 -4.81
CA ALA A 85 3.27 -3.15 -5.40
C ALA A 85 2.14 -3.37 -4.39
N THR A 86 0.90 -3.14 -4.82
CA THR A 86 -0.24 -3.71 -4.10
C THR A 86 0.12 -5.19 -3.99
N ALA A 87 0.32 -5.70 -2.76
CA ALA A 87 0.62 -7.12 -2.59
C ALA A 87 -0.40 -7.85 -3.45
N ALA A 88 0.07 -8.54 -4.50
CA ALA A 88 -0.80 -9.01 -5.56
C ALA A 88 -1.95 -9.73 -4.87
N GLY A 89 -3.15 -9.11 -4.92
CA GLY A 89 -4.28 -9.61 -4.16
C GLY A 89 -4.44 -11.07 -4.52
N ILE A 90 -4.82 -11.92 -3.56
CA ILE A 90 -4.86 -13.35 -3.82
C ILE A 90 -5.74 -13.61 -5.05
N VAL A 91 -5.13 -14.13 -6.10
CA VAL A 91 -5.83 -14.49 -7.33
C VAL A 91 -6.30 -15.92 -7.15
N LEU A 92 -7.62 -16.11 -7.14
CA LEU A 92 -8.26 -17.42 -7.12
C LEU A 92 -8.49 -17.91 -8.55
N GLY A 93 -8.03 -19.12 -8.85
CA GLY A 93 -8.39 -19.87 -10.05
C GLY A 93 -9.37 -20.98 -9.71
N PHE A 94 -10.44 -21.10 -10.50
CA PHE A 94 -11.45 -22.14 -10.34
C PHE A 94 -11.54 -22.97 -11.62
N ALA A 95 -11.57 -24.29 -11.47
CA ALA A 95 -11.86 -25.22 -12.55
C ALA A 95 -12.83 -26.29 -12.06
N ARG A 96 -13.70 -26.78 -12.94
CA ARG A 96 -14.58 -27.92 -12.62
C ARG A 96 -14.06 -29.16 -13.33
N SER A 97 -13.99 -30.28 -12.62
CA SER A 97 -13.69 -31.60 -13.16
C SER A 97 -14.71 -32.61 -12.64
N GLY A 98 -15.65 -33.02 -13.50
CA GLY A 98 -16.78 -33.87 -13.08
C GLY A 98 -17.60 -33.23 -11.95
N ASN A 99 -17.70 -33.93 -10.81
CA ASN A 99 -18.37 -33.44 -9.60
C ASN A 99 -17.45 -32.68 -8.64
N ASN A 100 -16.24 -32.33 -9.07
CA ASN A 100 -15.26 -31.65 -8.23
C ASN A 100 -15.00 -30.23 -8.72
N LEU A 101 -14.94 -29.29 -7.78
CA LEU A 101 -14.41 -27.95 -7.95
C LEU A 101 -12.93 -27.96 -7.51
N ILE A 102 -12.05 -27.59 -8.41
CA ILE A 102 -10.62 -27.40 -8.16
C ILE A 102 -10.39 -25.91 -7.95
N ILE A 103 -9.87 -25.55 -6.76
CA ILE A 103 -9.59 -24.18 -6.36
C ILE A 103 -8.08 -24.05 -6.16
N GLN A 104 -7.46 -23.13 -6.87
CA GLN A 104 -6.03 -22.82 -6.72
C GLN A 104 -5.84 -21.33 -6.50
N TRP A 105 -4.72 -20.93 -5.91
CA TRP A 105 -4.45 -19.51 -5.70
C TRP A 105 -2.98 -19.13 -5.78
N THR A 106 -2.74 -17.86 -6.12
CA THR A 106 -1.41 -17.24 -6.14
C THR A 106 -1.46 -15.86 -5.46
N PRO A 107 -0.43 -15.48 -4.68
CA PRO A 107 0.75 -16.26 -4.31
C PRO A 107 0.41 -17.46 -3.39
N THR A 108 1.30 -18.46 -3.33
CA THR A 108 1.11 -19.65 -2.46
C THR A 108 1.12 -19.28 -0.98
N GLY A 109 0.52 -20.13 -0.14
CA GLY A 109 0.41 -19.91 1.31
C GLY A 109 -0.98 -19.44 1.73
N GLY A 110 -1.23 -19.42 3.03
CA GLY A 110 -2.57 -19.19 3.59
C GLY A 110 -3.43 -20.45 3.59
N ASN A 111 -4.69 -20.27 3.98
CA ASN A 111 -5.67 -21.31 4.22
C ASN A 111 -6.94 -21.04 3.42
N LEU A 112 -7.44 -22.06 2.71
CA LEU A 112 -8.74 -21.98 2.06
C LEU A 112 -9.81 -22.02 3.17
N GLU A 113 -10.75 -21.09 3.12
CA GLU A 113 -11.91 -21.06 4.02
C GLU A 113 -13.19 -21.09 3.19
N SER A 114 -14.25 -21.69 3.74
CA SER A 114 -15.59 -21.67 3.13
C SER A 114 -16.66 -21.19 4.08
N THR A 115 -17.76 -20.69 3.52
CA THR A 115 -18.99 -20.37 4.25
C THR A 115 -20.22 -20.66 3.38
N PRO A 116 -21.34 -21.13 3.95
CA PRO A 116 -22.57 -21.36 3.18
C PRO A 116 -23.34 -20.06 2.88
N SER A 117 -23.05 -18.95 3.58
CA SER A 117 -23.76 -17.67 3.40
C SER A 117 -22.85 -16.47 3.60
N LEU A 118 -23.03 -15.44 2.76
CA LEU A 118 -22.41 -14.12 2.93
C LEU A 118 -23.30 -13.12 3.68
N SER A 119 -24.53 -13.51 4.06
CA SER A 119 -25.46 -12.62 4.77
C SER A 119 -25.03 -12.39 6.23
N GLY A 120 -25.14 -11.15 6.71
CA GLY A 120 -24.80 -10.81 8.10
C GLY A 120 -23.29 -10.85 8.34
N THR A 121 -22.86 -11.45 9.46
CA THR A 121 -21.45 -11.71 9.76
C THR A 121 -21.14 -13.17 9.41
N PRO A 122 -20.48 -13.47 8.27
CA PRO A 122 -20.26 -14.84 7.85
C PRO A 122 -19.30 -15.57 8.78
N THR A 123 -19.68 -16.78 9.20
CA THR A 123 -18.76 -17.70 9.86
C THR A 123 -17.98 -18.46 8.79
N TRP A 124 -16.66 -18.32 8.81
CA TRP A 124 -15.75 -18.98 7.87
C TRP A 124 -15.13 -20.21 8.52
N THR A 125 -15.17 -21.35 7.82
CA THR A 125 -14.59 -22.61 8.26
C THR A 125 -13.36 -22.94 7.43
N SER A 126 -12.26 -23.24 8.11
CA SER A 126 -11.01 -23.69 7.50
C SER A 126 -11.19 -24.99 6.72
N MET A 127 -10.73 -25.02 5.47
CA MET A 127 -10.66 -26.19 4.60
C MET A 127 -9.23 -26.73 4.45
N GLY A 128 -8.21 -25.99 4.88
CA GLY A 128 -6.80 -26.40 4.85
C GLY A 128 -5.95 -25.63 3.83
N THR A 129 -4.67 -25.97 3.80
CA THR A 129 -3.63 -25.26 3.04
C THR A 129 -3.33 -25.86 1.67
N ALA A 130 -4.07 -26.90 1.25
CA ALA A 130 -3.86 -27.58 -0.03
C ALA A 130 -4.16 -26.63 -1.20
N ASN A 131 -3.21 -26.50 -2.13
CA ASN A 131 -3.30 -25.63 -3.30
C ASN A 131 -2.65 -26.35 -4.50
N PRO A 132 -3.43 -26.90 -5.46
CA PRO A 132 -4.89 -26.78 -5.57
C PRO A 132 -5.66 -27.59 -4.52
N ALA A 133 -6.74 -27.01 -3.99
CA ALA A 133 -7.76 -27.71 -3.20
C ALA A 133 -8.79 -28.37 -4.12
N THR A 134 -9.26 -29.56 -3.75
CA THR A 134 -10.37 -30.24 -4.43
C THR A 134 -11.58 -30.28 -3.50
N VAL A 135 -12.71 -29.75 -3.97
CA VAL A 135 -13.96 -29.69 -3.22
C VAL A 135 -15.05 -30.43 -3.98
N THR A 136 -15.72 -31.39 -3.35
CA THR A 136 -16.89 -32.07 -3.94
C THR A 136 -18.05 -31.08 -4.03
N ILE A 137 -18.66 -30.95 -5.21
CA ILE A 137 -19.81 -30.07 -5.44
C ILE A 137 -21.04 -30.69 -4.76
N GLY A 138 -21.59 -29.97 -3.78
CA GLY A 138 -22.81 -30.32 -3.06
C GLY A 138 -24.07 -29.73 -3.69
N THR A 139 -25.21 -29.88 -3.00
CA THR A 139 -26.54 -29.41 -3.45
C THR A 139 -26.86 -27.97 -3.03
N GLY A 140 -26.03 -27.33 -2.21
CA GLY A 140 -26.21 -25.96 -1.72
C GLY A 140 -25.16 -24.98 -2.22
N THR A 141 -25.30 -23.71 -1.81
CA THR A 141 -24.32 -22.67 -2.11
C THR A 141 -23.14 -22.72 -1.13
N SER A 142 -21.94 -22.47 -1.63
CA SER A 142 -20.75 -22.27 -0.81
C SER A 142 -19.90 -21.15 -1.42
N TYR A 143 -19.35 -20.32 -0.56
CA TYR A 143 -18.45 -19.23 -0.91
C TYR A 143 -17.06 -19.55 -0.36
N TYR A 144 -16.03 -19.15 -1.09
CA TYR A 144 -14.65 -19.48 -0.77
C TYR A 144 -13.79 -18.22 -0.70
N ARG A 145 -12.83 -18.21 0.23
CA ARG A 145 -11.77 -17.20 0.29
C ARG A 145 -10.46 -17.84 0.72
N VAL A 146 -9.35 -17.16 0.48
CA VAL A 146 -8.07 -17.52 1.09
C VAL A 146 -7.77 -16.52 2.19
N ARG A 147 -7.40 -17.02 3.35
CA ARG A 147 -6.89 -16.23 4.46
C ARG A 147 -5.39 -16.48 4.60
N GLN A 148 -4.59 -15.46 4.34
CA GLN A 148 -3.15 -15.45 4.62
C GLN A 148 -2.87 -14.86 6.00
#